data_AF-A0A2M7UAY8-F1
#
_entry.id   AF-A0A2M7UAY8-F1
#
_cell.length_a   1.000
_cell.length_b   1.000
_cell.length_c   1.000
_cell.angle_alpha   90.00
_cell.angle_beta   90.00
_cell.angle_gamma   90.00
#
_symmetry.space_group_name_H-M   'P 1'
#
loop_
_entity.id
_entity.type
_entity.pdbx_description
1 polymer ?
#
loop_
_entity_poly.entity_id
_entity_poly.type
_entity_poly.pdbx_seq_one_letter_code
_entity_poly.pdbx_strand_id
1 'polypeptide(L)'
;MVVLGSMGLLMFSCENLITDSTVSPEDSAAAVNAVNVANAELEVLITDMINTMDNLDSFNVDTIQSALDFSAAYNGYESALALDPNNTQANFGSAMTGLLQVTNNADFKDLVDRWETYFSDNIPFVSDLPTTTLGRRGYGMPTTIQGLPAMASMHILAAPLNFAKVATGDIPQMSELQAIIESDFIPIVSTSLQRLEVVEGDSNFVFTITGAMQGDTTASNLELDLTEVYTVDMALRVVNTLLRTAVAYNMDVATHDSAGMVNALNQSSDFLTLRTNGANNLQTAISDARTAITKAELALDFLEAETDDQSNDLITTSGNPADEIQDVRSTLSDIQEGLNGPIWVYWEVWHEEYSDGQWLEWTTTDSLHLNPSRLFEAPIQDLKSMLPVYSVSTGLDTLTSFTNEQIPIFFSTDSLIWPEYPNSPQNWGGNANISAYYYQDIYADDYSLSVNFYWNSVTVYVDRFEDLDFSGYPPPIEQLGNFLLEQIQQLQAQNNEYESLSFYWYGQMYIGQPFELSGSAYLEREYPEQLLTYPILTWDQDTYTAWKAAWPDPTFNGIFPDWDIEAFMAFIGMTEADWQKVLDPKTGF
;
A
#
# COMPACT_ATOMS: atom_id res chain seq x y z
N MET A 1 -41.23 5.06 -24.22
CA MET A 1 -40.90 4.25 -25.41
C MET A 1 -39.52 4.59 -26.01
N VAL A 2 -38.59 5.16 -25.22
CA VAL A 2 -37.14 5.25 -25.51
C VAL A 2 -36.33 4.85 -24.25
N VAL A 3 -36.96 4.16 -23.30
CA VAL A 3 -36.39 3.77 -21.99
C VAL A 3 -36.52 2.25 -21.75
N LEU A 4 -36.70 1.47 -22.82
CA LEU A 4 -36.75 0.01 -22.79
C LEU A 4 -35.82 -0.64 -23.83
N GLY A 5 -34.95 0.16 -24.47
CA GLY A 5 -34.02 -0.30 -25.52
C GLY A 5 -32.57 -0.44 -25.07
N SER A 6 -32.20 0.11 -23.90
CA SER A 6 -30.82 0.11 -23.39
C SER A 6 -30.55 -0.92 -22.29
N MET A 7 -31.57 -1.49 -21.65
CA MET A 7 -31.43 -2.63 -20.73
C MET A 7 -31.45 -4.00 -21.44
N GLY A 8 -31.57 -4.02 -22.78
CA GLY A 8 -31.52 -5.23 -23.59
C GLY A 8 -30.14 -5.59 -24.15
N LEU A 9 -29.13 -4.73 -23.94
CA LEU A 9 -27.77 -4.90 -24.48
C LEU A 9 -26.75 -5.42 -23.45
N LEU A 10 -27.14 -5.61 -22.19
CA LEU A 10 -26.30 -6.21 -21.13
C LEU A 10 -26.69 -7.66 -20.78
N MET A 11 -27.62 -8.28 -21.53
CA MET A 11 -27.99 -9.69 -21.37
C MET A 11 -27.75 -10.54 -22.63
N PHE A 12 -26.99 -10.04 -23.61
CA PHE A 12 -26.76 -10.74 -24.88
C PHE A 12 -25.33 -10.65 -25.47
N SER A 13 -24.29 -10.30 -24.71
CA SER A 13 -22.90 -10.56 -25.13
C SER A 13 -22.27 -11.77 -24.42
N CYS A 14 -23.09 -12.67 -23.88
CA CYS A 14 -22.71 -14.06 -23.61
C CYS A 14 -22.99 -14.94 -24.83
N GLU A 15 -22.62 -14.47 -26.03
CA GLU A 15 -22.41 -15.41 -27.14
C GLU A 15 -21.03 -16.00 -26.95
N ASN A 16 -20.95 -17.32 -26.74
CA ASN A 16 -19.69 -18.03 -26.88
C ASN A 16 -19.04 -17.59 -28.19
N LEU A 17 -17.83 -17.01 -28.13
CA LEU A 17 -17.07 -16.64 -29.33
C LEU A 17 -16.76 -17.86 -30.21
N ILE A 18 -16.92 -19.07 -29.66
CA ILE A 18 -17.01 -20.33 -30.40
C ILE A 18 -18.33 -20.34 -31.18
N THR A 19 -18.31 -19.75 -32.38
CA THR A 19 -19.38 -19.94 -33.35
C THR A 19 -19.12 -21.22 -34.13
N ASP A 20 -20.10 -22.13 -34.16
CA ASP A 20 -20.15 -23.28 -35.08
C ASP A 20 -20.44 -22.77 -36.51
N SER A 21 -19.64 -21.80 -36.96
CA SER A 21 -19.75 -21.20 -38.27
C SER A 21 -18.86 -21.98 -39.24
N THR A 22 -19.45 -22.45 -40.33
CA THR A 22 -18.70 -23.07 -41.41
C THR A 22 -17.92 -21.98 -42.15
N VAL A 23 -16.69 -21.70 -41.71
CA VAL A 23 -15.76 -20.74 -42.34
C VAL A 23 -15.33 -21.29 -43.71
N SER A 24 -15.35 -20.45 -44.74
CA SER A 24 -14.91 -20.88 -46.08
C SER A 24 -13.38 -20.99 -46.14
N PRO A 25 -12.80 -21.88 -46.98
CA PRO A 25 -11.34 -21.94 -47.14
C PRO A 25 -10.71 -20.63 -47.64
N GLU A 26 -11.47 -19.81 -48.37
CA GLU A 26 -11.03 -18.50 -48.84
C GLU A 26 -10.95 -17.50 -47.69
N ASP A 27 -11.97 -17.48 -46.82
CA ASP A 27 -12.01 -16.59 -45.65
C ASP A 27 -10.93 -16.98 -44.63
N SER A 28 -10.71 -18.28 -44.39
CA SER A 28 -9.65 -18.75 -43.49
C SER A 28 -8.25 -18.39 -44.02
N ALA A 29 -8.00 -18.52 -45.34
CA ALA A 29 -6.74 -18.07 -45.93
C ALA A 29 -6.57 -16.54 -45.89
N ALA A 30 -7.67 -15.79 -46.05
CA ALA A 30 -7.65 -14.33 -45.90
C ALA A 30 -7.39 -13.91 -44.45
N ALA A 31 -7.95 -14.62 -43.47
CA ALA A 31 -7.69 -14.40 -42.04
C ALA A 31 -6.21 -14.59 -41.70
N VAL A 32 -5.56 -15.65 -42.21
CA VAL A 32 -4.12 -15.86 -42.02
C VAL A 32 -3.28 -14.71 -42.59
N ASN A 33 -3.66 -14.17 -43.75
CA ASN A 33 -2.97 -13.00 -44.29
C ASN A 33 -3.17 -11.75 -43.43
N ALA A 34 -4.37 -11.55 -42.88
CA ALA A 34 -4.65 -10.44 -41.97
C ALA A 34 -3.85 -10.57 -40.66
N VAL A 35 -3.70 -11.78 -40.11
CA VAL A 35 -2.81 -12.05 -38.97
C VAL A 35 -1.36 -11.67 -39.28
N ASN A 36 -0.83 -12.06 -40.44
CA ASN A 36 0.55 -11.72 -40.81
C ASN A 36 0.77 -10.20 -40.91
N VAL A 37 -0.23 -9.46 -41.39
CA VAL A 37 -0.19 -7.99 -41.41
C VAL A 37 -0.22 -7.42 -39.99
N ALA A 38 -1.10 -7.94 -39.12
CA ALA A 38 -1.17 -7.52 -37.72
C ALA A 38 0.14 -7.77 -36.96
N ASN A 39 0.78 -8.92 -37.19
CA ASN A 39 2.08 -9.27 -36.63
C ASN A 39 3.18 -8.28 -37.07
N ALA A 40 3.15 -7.85 -38.34
CA ALA A 40 4.11 -6.88 -38.85
C ALA A 40 3.93 -5.49 -38.20
N GLU A 41 2.69 -5.06 -37.96
CA GLU A 41 2.40 -3.82 -37.21
C GLU A 41 2.87 -3.92 -35.76
N LEU A 42 2.68 -5.09 -35.11
CA LEU A 42 3.17 -5.34 -33.75
C LEU A 42 4.71 -5.28 -33.68
N GLU A 43 5.40 -5.84 -34.67
CA GLU A 43 6.87 -5.79 -34.76
C GLU A 43 7.39 -4.35 -34.85
N VAL A 44 6.76 -3.53 -35.70
CA VAL A 44 7.11 -2.10 -35.84
C VAL A 44 6.94 -1.39 -34.51
N LEU A 45 5.81 -1.60 -33.84
CA LEU A 45 5.52 -0.98 -32.55
C LEU A 45 6.54 -1.37 -31.47
N ILE A 46 6.82 -2.66 -31.29
CA ILE A 46 7.79 -3.12 -30.28
C ILE A 46 9.19 -2.57 -30.59
N THR A 47 9.57 -2.51 -31.86
CA THR A 47 10.85 -1.91 -32.29
C THR A 47 10.91 -0.42 -31.92
N ASP A 48 9.84 0.33 -32.16
CA ASP A 48 9.75 1.74 -31.79
C ASP A 48 9.77 1.94 -30.28
N MET A 49 9.12 1.05 -29.51
CA MET A 49 9.19 1.04 -28.05
C MET A 49 10.61 0.84 -27.53
N ILE A 50 11.31 -0.20 -27.99
CA ILE A 50 12.69 -0.49 -27.58
C ILE A 50 13.61 0.68 -27.92
N ASN A 51 13.53 1.19 -29.14
CA ASN A 51 14.32 2.35 -29.56
C ASN A 51 14.00 3.58 -28.71
N THR A 52 12.74 3.79 -28.33
CA THR A 52 12.35 4.91 -27.48
C THR A 52 12.92 4.75 -26.07
N MET A 53 12.83 3.55 -25.48
CA MET A 53 13.36 3.21 -24.17
C MET A 53 14.88 3.34 -24.08
N ASP A 54 15.61 2.89 -25.11
CA ASP A 54 17.07 2.97 -25.16
C ASP A 54 17.59 4.41 -25.31
N ASN A 55 16.77 5.31 -25.86
CA ASN A 55 17.13 6.71 -26.11
C ASN A 55 16.49 7.69 -25.09
N LEU A 56 15.88 7.20 -24.01
CA LEU A 56 15.28 8.02 -22.96
C LEU A 56 16.37 8.53 -21.99
N ASP A 57 16.79 9.79 -22.17
CA ASP A 57 17.73 10.49 -21.26
C ASP A 57 17.12 10.75 -19.85
N SER A 58 15.79 10.73 -19.74
CA SER A 58 15.04 10.87 -18.49
C SER A 58 13.61 10.33 -18.65
N PHE A 59 13.00 9.80 -17.60
CA PHE A 59 11.63 9.26 -17.62
C PHE A 59 10.62 10.33 -18.07
N ASN A 60 9.96 10.10 -19.21
CA ASN A 60 8.93 10.98 -19.77
C ASN A 60 7.70 10.12 -20.15
N VAL A 61 6.60 10.33 -19.42
CA VAL A 61 5.35 9.58 -19.56
C VAL A 61 4.74 9.77 -20.95
N ASP A 62 4.74 10.99 -21.50
CA ASP A 62 4.16 11.28 -22.82
C ASP A 62 4.90 10.55 -23.95
N THR A 63 6.24 10.50 -23.86
CA THR A 63 7.10 9.81 -24.82
C THR A 63 6.90 8.30 -24.76
N ILE A 64 6.81 7.73 -23.55
CA ILE A 64 6.55 6.29 -23.35
C ILE A 64 5.13 5.95 -23.81
N GLN A 65 4.13 6.76 -23.49
CA GLN A 65 2.74 6.55 -23.90
C GLN A 65 2.55 6.61 -25.42
N SER A 66 3.18 7.57 -26.12
CA SER A 66 3.11 7.67 -27.58
C SER A 66 3.71 6.45 -28.29
N ALA A 67 4.63 5.74 -27.64
CA ALA A 67 5.21 4.50 -28.13
C ALA A 67 4.34 3.26 -27.85
N LEU A 68 3.25 3.37 -27.08
CA LEU A 68 2.37 2.27 -26.64
C LEU A 68 1.03 2.23 -27.40
N ASP A 69 1.00 2.57 -28.70
CA ASP A 69 -0.22 2.49 -29.51
C ASP A 69 -0.40 1.13 -30.21
N PHE A 70 -1.06 0.19 -29.51
CA PHE A 70 -1.39 -1.14 -30.04
C PHE A 70 -2.60 -1.16 -30.99
N SER A 71 -3.16 0.01 -31.36
CA SER A 71 -4.41 0.10 -32.15
C SER A 71 -4.31 -0.56 -33.51
N ALA A 72 -3.20 -0.37 -34.23
CA ALA A 72 -3.01 -0.93 -35.56
C ALA A 72 -2.99 -2.47 -35.53
N ALA A 73 -2.17 -3.05 -34.65
CA ALA A 73 -2.05 -4.50 -34.49
C ALA A 73 -3.38 -5.14 -34.08
N TYR A 74 -4.04 -4.60 -33.05
CA TYR A 74 -5.35 -5.09 -32.58
C TYR A 74 -6.42 -5.06 -33.67
N ASN A 75 -6.56 -3.95 -34.39
CA ASN A 75 -7.54 -3.84 -35.48
C ASN A 75 -7.25 -4.84 -36.60
N GLY A 76 -5.98 -5.17 -36.83
CA GLY A 76 -5.56 -6.24 -37.74
C GLY A 76 -6.05 -7.61 -37.29
N TYR A 77 -5.88 -7.96 -36.01
CA TYR A 77 -6.40 -9.21 -35.44
C TYR A 77 -7.92 -9.27 -35.45
N GLU A 78 -8.62 -8.20 -35.06
CA GLU A 78 -10.08 -8.15 -35.14
C GLU A 78 -10.60 -8.28 -36.58
N SER A 79 -9.88 -7.74 -37.56
CA SER A 79 -10.19 -7.94 -38.98
C SER A 79 -10.01 -9.39 -39.42
N ALA A 80 -9.00 -10.09 -38.89
CA ALA A 80 -8.82 -11.52 -39.12
C ALA A 80 -9.96 -12.33 -38.48
N LEU A 81 -10.38 -11.97 -37.27
CA LEU A 81 -11.48 -12.63 -36.54
C LEU A 81 -12.85 -12.40 -37.18
N ALA A 82 -13.04 -11.29 -37.88
CA ALA A 82 -14.24 -11.06 -38.68
C ALA A 82 -14.36 -12.03 -39.88
N LEU A 83 -13.24 -12.57 -40.36
CA LEU A 83 -13.17 -13.56 -41.44
C LEU A 83 -13.22 -14.99 -40.91
N ASP A 84 -12.48 -15.26 -39.83
CA ASP A 84 -12.40 -16.57 -39.19
C ASP A 84 -12.38 -16.39 -37.66
N PRO A 85 -13.56 -16.47 -37.00
CA PRO A 85 -13.67 -16.30 -35.55
C PRO A 85 -12.87 -17.33 -34.73
N ASN A 86 -12.56 -18.48 -35.32
CA ASN A 86 -11.86 -19.59 -34.67
C ASN A 86 -10.35 -19.58 -34.97
N ASN A 87 -9.83 -18.55 -35.66
CA ASN A 87 -8.41 -18.42 -35.93
C ASN A 87 -7.64 -18.18 -34.61
N THR A 88 -6.89 -19.18 -34.14
CA THR A 88 -6.23 -19.15 -32.83
C THR A 88 -5.16 -18.07 -32.74
N GLN A 89 -4.39 -17.83 -33.80
CA GLN A 89 -3.40 -16.75 -33.86
C GLN A 89 -4.06 -15.37 -33.72
N ALA A 90 -5.18 -15.15 -34.40
CA ALA A 90 -5.92 -13.90 -34.30
C ALA A 90 -6.57 -13.72 -32.93
N ASN A 91 -7.09 -14.80 -32.32
CA ASN A 91 -7.65 -14.75 -30.97
C ASN A 91 -6.55 -14.41 -29.95
N PHE A 92 -5.38 -15.07 -30.02
CA PHE A 92 -4.24 -14.78 -29.15
C PHE A 92 -3.75 -13.34 -29.30
N GLY A 93 -3.51 -12.90 -30.53
CA GLY A 93 -3.04 -11.55 -30.83
C GLY A 93 -4.03 -10.46 -30.38
N SER A 94 -5.33 -10.67 -30.61
CA SER A 94 -6.39 -9.77 -30.13
C SER A 94 -6.44 -9.72 -28.59
N ALA A 95 -6.34 -10.88 -27.92
CA ALA A 95 -6.36 -10.95 -26.46
C ALA A 95 -5.22 -10.11 -25.84
N MET A 96 -4.00 -10.27 -26.35
CA MET A 96 -2.82 -9.57 -25.83
C MET A 96 -2.84 -8.08 -26.16
N THR A 97 -3.13 -7.72 -27.40
CA THR A 97 -3.12 -6.31 -27.82
C THR A 97 -4.29 -5.51 -27.26
N GLY A 98 -5.47 -6.12 -27.07
CA GLY A 98 -6.65 -5.45 -26.53
C GLY A 98 -6.44 -4.92 -25.11
N LEU A 99 -5.74 -5.67 -24.26
CA LEU A 99 -5.39 -5.23 -22.90
C LEU A 99 -4.47 -4.02 -22.91
N LEU A 100 -3.51 -4.02 -23.83
CA LEU A 100 -2.54 -2.96 -23.96
C LEU A 100 -3.17 -1.68 -24.55
N GLN A 101 -4.33 -1.77 -25.20
CA GLN A 101 -5.06 -0.58 -25.66
C GLN A 101 -5.68 0.25 -24.55
N VAL A 102 -5.80 -0.29 -23.34
CA VAL A 102 -6.37 0.43 -22.20
C VAL A 102 -5.61 1.74 -21.93
N THR A 103 -4.30 1.77 -22.17
CA THR A 103 -3.47 2.98 -22.02
C THR A 103 -3.83 4.10 -22.99
N ASN A 104 -4.56 3.78 -24.07
CA ASN A 104 -5.02 4.73 -25.08
C ASN A 104 -6.49 5.14 -24.90
N ASN A 105 -7.13 4.69 -23.82
CA ASN A 105 -8.50 5.07 -23.49
C ASN A 105 -8.55 6.57 -23.12
N ALA A 106 -9.33 7.34 -23.89
CA ALA A 106 -9.42 8.78 -23.72
C ALA A 106 -10.04 9.20 -22.38
N ASP A 107 -11.00 8.45 -21.86
CA ASP A 107 -11.65 8.74 -20.57
C ASP A 107 -10.71 8.41 -19.40
N PHE A 108 -9.97 7.31 -19.48
CA PHE A 108 -8.90 7.00 -18.53
C PHE A 108 -7.81 8.06 -18.56
N LYS A 109 -7.41 8.50 -19.76
CA LYS A 109 -6.43 9.58 -19.90
C LYS A 109 -6.94 10.89 -19.32
N ASP A 110 -8.16 11.31 -19.62
CA ASP A 110 -8.75 12.52 -19.06
C ASP A 110 -8.83 12.44 -17.53
N LEU A 111 -9.19 11.27 -16.98
CA LEU A 111 -9.17 11.04 -15.54
C LEU A 111 -7.76 11.19 -14.96
N VAL A 112 -6.75 10.53 -15.54
CA VAL A 112 -5.35 10.61 -15.09
C VAL A 112 -4.83 12.04 -15.21
N ASP A 113 -5.06 12.72 -16.33
CA ASP A 113 -4.64 14.10 -16.58
C ASP A 113 -5.30 15.06 -15.55
N ARG A 114 -6.56 14.82 -15.17
CA ARG A 114 -7.26 15.57 -14.09
C ARG A 114 -6.64 15.31 -12.72
N TRP A 115 -6.28 14.06 -12.41
CA TRP A 115 -5.55 13.72 -11.18
C TRP A 115 -4.13 14.31 -11.16
N GLU A 116 -3.41 14.25 -12.28
CA GLU A 116 -2.07 14.83 -12.41
C GLU A 116 -2.10 16.35 -12.26
N THR A 117 -3.03 17.03 -12.93
CA THR A 117 -3.27 18.48 -12.78
C THR A 117 -3.61 18.82 -11.33
N TYR A 118 -4.42 17.99 -10.68
CA TYR A 118 -4.70 18.16 -9.27
C TYR A 118 -3.42 18.04 -8.43
N PHE A 119 -2.60 17.01 -8.64
CA PHE A 119 -1.37 16.78 -7.87
C PHE A 119 -0.21 17.73 -8.20
N SER A 120 -0.22 18.38 -9.37
CA SER A 120 0.76 19.41 -9.72
C SER A 120 0.55 20.69 -8.92
N ASP A 121 -0.72 21.00 -8.65
CA ASP A 121 -1.13 22.25 -8.02
C ASP A 121 -1.47 22.06 -6.53
N ASN A 122 -1.65 20.82 -6.09
CA ASN A 122 -2.03 20.47 -4.72
C ASN A 122 -1.20 19.29 -4.25
N ILE A 123 -0.60 19.39 -3.07
CA ILE A 123 -0.07 18.18 -2.43
C ILE A 123 -1.30 17.42 -1.91
N PRO A 124 -1.48 16.12 -2.24
CA PRO A 124 -2.56 15.34 -1.65
C PRO A 124 -2.52 15.50 -0.13
N PHE A 125 -3.69 15.73 0.49
CA PHE A 125 -3.82 15.95 1.94
C PHE A 125 -3.28 17.32 2.44
N VAL A 126 -2.94 18.24 1.52
CA VAL A 126 -2.57 19.63 1.78
C VAL A 126 -3.50 20.54 0.97
N SER A 127 -4.18 21.46 1.64
CA SER A 127 -5.01 22.48 1.02
C SER A 127 -4.40 23.84 1.32
N ASP A 128 -4.45 24.75 0.35
CA ASP A 128 -4.17 26.18 0.57
C ASP A 128 -5.22 26.87 1.47
N LEU A 129 -6.27 26.14 1.86
CA LEU A 129 -7.21 26.55 2.89
C LEU A 129 -6.64 26.21 4.29
N PRO A 130 -6.95 27.03 5.31
CA PRO A 130 -6.42 26.87 6.67
C PRO A 130 -6.87 25.59 7.41
N THR A 131 -7.55 24.65 6.74
CA THR A 131 -8.00 23.36 7.28
C THR A 131 -7.95 22.30 6.18
N THR A 132 -7.00 21.38 6.25
CA THR A 132 -6.98 20.19 5.40
C THR A 132 -7.92 19.13 5.91
N THR A 133 -8.33 18.25 5.01
CA THR A 133 -9.20 17.12 5.31
C THR A 133 -8.32 15.87 5.29
N LEU A 134 -8.23 15.22 6.45
CA LEU A 134 -7.58 13.93 6.71
C LEU A 134 -6.08 14.00 7.02
N GLY A 135 -5.80 14.19 8.31
CA GLY A 135 -4.46 14.07 8.87
C GLY A 135 -3.92 12.63 8.93
N ARG A 136 -2.67 12.52 9.36
CA ARG A 136 -1.81 11.32 9.55
C ARG A 136 -2.48 10.09 10.22
N ARG A 137 -3.70 10.20 10.75
CA ARG A 137 -4.37 9.24 11.65
C ARG A 137 -5.54 8.44 11.00
N GLY A 138 -5.83 8.61 9.71
CA GLY A 138 -6.83 7.80 8.98
C GLY A 138 -8.30 8.14 9.27
N TYR A 139 -9.23 7.23 8.94
CA TYR A 139 -10.69 7.43 9.11
C TYR A 139 -11.22 7.12 10.52
N GLY A 140 -10.35 6.70 11.45
CA GLY A 140 -10.76 6.36 12.82
C GLY A 140 -11.77 5.19 12.92
N MET A 141 -12.04 4.48 11.83
CA MET A 141 -12.87 3.28 11.85
C MET A 141 -12.07 2.14 12.51
N PRO A 142 -12.67 1.29 13.37
CA PRO A 142 -11.98 0.14 13.97
C PRO A 142 -11.22 -0.69 12.93
N THR A 143 -11.79 -0.83 11.72
CA THR A 143 -11.21 -1.54 10.57
C THR A 143 -9.96 -0.89 9.94
N THR A 144 -9.62 0.34 10.33
CA THR A 144 -8.50 1.14 9.81
C THR A 144 -7.50 1.55 10.90
N ILE A 145 -7.74 1.11 12.14
CA ILE A 145 -6.91 1.39 13.31
C ILE A 145 -5.75 0.39 13.32
N GLN A 146 -4.59 0.82 13.83
CA GLN A 146 -3.34 0.03 13.95
C GLN A 146 -3.46 -1.31 14.72
N GLY A 147 -4.66 -1.70 15.17
CA GLY A 147 -4.96 -2.98 15.83
C GLY A 147 -5.79 -3.98 15.01
N LEU A 148 -6.16 -3.68 13.75
CA LEU A 148 -6.83 -4.63 12.85
C LEU A 148 -5.98 -4.92 11.61
N PRO A 149 -4.75 -5.48 11.76
CA PRO A 149 -3.89 -5.76 10.63
C PRO A 149 -4.59 -6.67 9.61
N ALA A 150 -5.42 -7.63 10.01
CA ALA A 150 -6.11 -8.55 9.10
C ALA A 150 -7.19 -7.88 8.20
N MET A 151 -7.93 -6.89 8.71
CA MET A 151 -8.94 -6.18 7.90
C MET A 151 -8.35 -4.97 7.17
N ALA A 152 -7.33 -4.32 7.73
CA ALA A 152 -6.57 -3.26 7.04
C ALA A 152 -5.67 -3.81 5.92
N SER A 153 -5.22 -5.06 6.03
CA SER A 153 -4.48 -5.79 4.97
C SER A 153 -5.38 -6.49 3.96
N MET A 154 -6.71 -6.42 4.11
CA MET A 154 -7.59 -6.59 2.97
C MET A 154 -7.41 -5.37 2.06
N HIS A 155 -6.39 -5.43 1.18
CA HIS A 155 -6.01 -4.40 0.22
C HIS A 155 -7.19 -3.86 -0.63
N ILE A 156 -8.28 -4.64 -0.70
CA ILE A 156 -9.60 -4.32 -1.25
C ILE A 156 -10.18 -3.00 -0.72
N LEU A 157 -10.02 -2.70 0.56
CA LEU A 157 -10.54 -1.47 1.17
C LEU A 157 -9.44 -0.42 1.35
N ALA A 158 -8.19 -0.83 1.53
CA ALA A 158 -7.09 0.08 1.84
C ALA A 158 -6.83 1.09 0.71
N ALA A 159 -6.74 0.64 -0.54
CA ALA A 159 -6.47 1.55 -1.66
C ALA A 159 -7.62 2.54 -1.92
N PRO A 160 -8.89 2.12 -2.03
CA PRO A 160 -9.99 3.06 -2.24
C PRO A 160 -10.23 3.99 -1.04
N LEU A 161 -10.00 3.53 0.20
CA LEU A 161 -9.99 4.41 1.37
C LEU A 161 -8.85 5.42 1.28
N ASN A 162 -7.66 5.05 0.81
CA ASN A 162 -6.58 6.01 0.58
C ASN A 162 -6.92 7.05 -0.50
N PHE A 163 -7.67 6.68 -1.55
CA PHE A 163 -8.14 7.62 -2.58
C PHE A 163 -9.23 8.57 -2.08
N ALA A 164 -10.16 8.08 -1.28
CA ALA A 164 -11.20 8.92 -0.65
C ALA A 164 -10.62 9.97 0.33
N LYS A 165 -9.30 9.93 0.63
CA LYS A 165 -8.64 10.87 1.55
C LYS A 165 -8.26 12.22 0.91
N VAL A 166 -8.34 12.36 -0.40
CA VAL A 166 -7.76 13.52 -1.12
C VAL A 166 -8.65 14.78 -0.97
N ALA A 167 -8.08 15.95 -0.67
CA ALA A 167 -8.85 17.14 -0.23
C ALA A 167 -8.90 18.33 -1.21
N THR A 168 -10.12 18.86 -1.41
CA THR A 168 -10.54 20.13 -2.05
C THR A 168 -10.49 20.27 -3.59
N GLY A 169 -11.63 20.62 -4.22
CA GLY A 169 -11.74 21.01 -5.65
C GLY A 169 -12.70 20.17 -6.51
N ASP A 170 -12.62 20.35 -7.84
CA ASP A 170 -13.22 19.45 -8.87
C ASP A 170 -12.42 18.14 -8.93
N ILE A 171 -12.39 17.45 -7.78
CA ILE A 171 -11.66 16.20 -7.60
C ILE A 171 -12.49 15.10 -8.26
N PRO A 172 -11.89 14.28 -9.15
CA PRO A 172 -12.59 13.13 -9.69
C PRO A 172 -13.10 12.21 -8.58
N GLN A 173 -14.38 11.88 -8.60
CA GLN A 173 -14.96 10.94 -7.65
C GLN A 173 -14.46 9.53 -7.93
N MET A 174 -14.40 8.69 -6.89
CA MET A 174 -14.03 7.28 -7.08
C MET A 174 -15.02 6.60 -8.03
N SER A 175 -16.29 6.99 -8.03
CA SER A 175 -17.29 6.52 -8.98
C SER A 175 -16.95 6.80 -10.44
N GLU A 176 -16.16 7.82 -10.75
CA GLU A 176 -15.69 8.09 -12.12
C GLU A 176 -14.66 7.03 -12.54
N LEU A 177 -13.68 6.72 -11.68
CA LEU A 177 -12.75 5.62 -11.92
C LEU A 177 -13.47 4.28 -11.99
N GLN A 178 -14.41 4.03 -11.06
CA GLN A 178 -15.21 2.81 -11.07
C GLN A 178 -16.04 2.69 -12.34
N ALA A 179 -16.58 3.80 -12.87
CA ALA A 179 -17.32 3.80 -14.13
C ALA A 179 -16.42 3.41 -15.32
N ILE A 180 -15.20 3.94 -15.41
CA ILE A 180 -14.21 3.58 -16.45
C ILE A 180 -13.82 2.10 -16.34
N ILE A 181 -13.61 1.61 -15.11
CA ILE A 181 -13.33 0.18 -14.88
C ILE A 181 -14.50 -0.68 -15.37
N GLU A 182 -15.74 -0.29 -15.05
CA GLU A 182 -16.95 -1.02 -15.44
C GLU A 182 -17.24 -0.96 -16.95
N SER A 183 -16.98 0.18 -17.61
CA SER A 183 -17.31 0.38 -19.03
C SER A 183 -16.22 -0.10 -19.99
N ASP A 184 -14.96 -0.04 -19.57
CA ASP A 184 -13.83 -0.20 -20.49
C ASP A 184 -12.93 -1.36 -20.07
N PHE A 185 -12.39 -1.34 -18.85
CA PHE A 185 -11.39 -2.33 -18.42
C PHE A 185 -12.00 -3.73 -18.29
N ILE A 186 -13.10 -3.86 -17.54
CA ILE A 186 -13.74 -5.17 -17.33
C ILE A 186 -14.17 -5.80 -18.67
N PRO A 187 -14.80 -5.07 -19.61
CA PRO A 187 -15.13 -5.62 -20.92
C PRO A 187 -13.91 -6.05 -21.76
N ILE A 188 -12.82 -5.28 -21.74
CA ILE A 188 -11.59 -5.63 -22.44
C ILE A 188 -11.01 -6.94 -21.87
N VAL A 189 -10.82 -7.01 -20.55
CA VAL A 189 -10.29 -8.21 -19.87
C VAL A 189 -11.21 -9.41 -20.13
N SER A 190 -12.53 -9.22 -20.02
CA SER A 190 -13.50 -10.30 -20.26
C SER A 190 -13.49 -10.78 -21.71
N THR A 191 -13.23 -9.90 -22.67
CA THR A 191 -13.07 -10.27 -24.08
C THR A 191 -11.78 -11.04 -24.28
N SER A 192 -10.65 -10.56 -23.75
CA SER A 192 -9.36 -11.25 -23.82
C SER A 192 -9.43 -12.66 -23.23
N LEU A 193 -10.10 -12.85 -22.09
CA LEU A 193 -10.31 -14.18 -21.50
C LEU A 193 -11.09 -15.12 -22.44
N GLN A 194 -12.18 -14.66 -23.05
CA GLN A 194 -12.94 -15.47 -24.01
C GLN A 194 -12.13 -15.81 -25.26
N ARG A 195 -11.23 -14.91 -25.69
CA ARG A 195 -10.33 -15.15 -26.82
C ARG A 195 -9.28 -16.22 -26.47
N LEU A 196 -8.69 -16.15 -25.28
CA LEU A 196 -7.75 -17.16 -24.80
C LEU A 196 -8.41 -18.54 -24.68
N GLU A 197 -9.67 -18.62 -24.22
CA GLU A 197 -10.42 -19.88 -24.19
C GLU A 197 -10.55 -20.56 -25.57
N VAL A 198 -10.55 -19.78 -26.67
CA VAL A 198 -10.50 -20.35 -28.04
C VAL A 198 -9.12 -20.91 -28.36
N VAL A 199 -8.06 -20.21 -27.95
CA VAL A 199 -6.65 -20.62 -28.16
C VAL A 199 -6.34 -21.91 -27.42
N GLU A 200 -6.78 -22.02 -26.17
CA GLU A 200 -6.62 -23.21 -25.32
C GLU A 200 -7.29 -24.46 -25.91
N GLY A 201 -8.26 -24.28 -26.81
CA GLY A 201 -8.89 -25.38 -27.55
C GLY A 201 -7.98 -26.05 -28.59
N ASP A 202 -6.86 -25.43 -28.94
CA ASP A 202 -5.86 -25.95 -29.88
C ASP A 202 -4.61 -26.44 -29.13
N SER A 203 -4.53 -27.76 -28.93
CA SER A 203 -3.42 -28.39 -28.19
C SER A 203 -2.05 -28.27 -28.87
N ASN A 204 -1.97 -27.72 -30.07
CA ASN A 204 -0.70 -27.52 -30.80
C ASN A 204 -0.48 -26.03 -31.11
N PHE A 205 -1.13 -25.14 -30.37
CA PHE A 205 -0.97 -23.71 -30.55
C PHE A 205 0.48 -23.30 -30.26
N VAL A 206 1.04 -22.50 -31.16
CA VAL A 206 2.38 -21.94 -31.08
C VAL A 206 2.34 -20.53 -31.66
N PHE A 207 2.70 -19.53 -30.88
CA PHE A 207 2.94 -18.16 -31.36
C PHE A 207 4.44 -17.89 -31.39
N THR A 208 4.97 -17.56 -32.56
CA THR A 208 6.41 -17.30 -32.72
C THR A 208 6.72 -15.81 -32.59
N ILE A 209 7.48 -15.43 -31.57
CA ILE A 209 8.11 -14.11 -31.47
C ILE A 209 9.41 -14.13 -32.27
N THR A 210 9.47 -13.38 -33.38
CA THR A 210 10.66 -13.32 -34.22
C THR A 210 11.80 -12.55 -33.53
N GLY A 211 13.04 -12.77 -33.95
CA GLY A 211 14.15 -11.93 -33.48
C GLY A 211 13.91 -10.44 -33.73
N ALA A 212 13.28 -10.09 -34.86
CA ALA A 212 12.92 -8.70 -35.15
C ALA A 212 11.92 -8.11 -34.13
N MET A 213 10.92 -8.89 -33.70
CA MET A 213 10.01 -8.50 -32.59
C MET A 213 10.73 -8.37 -31.24
N GLN A 214 11.89 -8.98 -31.07
CA GLN A 214 12.74 -8.85 -29.87
C GLN A 214 13.70 -7.64 -29.96
N GLY A 215 13.65 -6.86 -31.05
CA GLY A 215 14.60 -5.77 -31.30
C GLY A 215 15.98 -6.24 -31.78
N ASP A 216 16.17 -7.55 -31.99
CA ASP A 216 17.41 -8.14 -32.49
C ASP A 216 17.13 -9.15 -33.60
N THR A 217 17.26 -8.70 -34.85
CA THR A 217 17.09 -9.56 -36.04
C THR A 217 18.03 -10.79 -36.09
N THR A 218 19.02 -10.87 -35.22
CA THR A 218 19.94 -12.01 -35.08
C THR A 218 19.60 -12.94 -33.92
N ALA A 219 18.69 -12.55 -33.03
CA ALA A 219 18.17 -13.40 -31.98
C ALA A 219 17.39 -14.58 -32.55
N SER A 220 17.41 -15.69 -31.82
CA SER A 220 16.59 -16.86 -32.16
C SER A 220 15.13 -16.53 -31.89
N ASN A 221 14.24 -17.13 -32.66
CA ASN A 221 12.81 -16.98 -32.41
C ASN A 221 12.48 -17.56 -31.04
N LEU A 222 11.55 -16.91 -30.34
CA LEU A 222 10.91 -17.47 -29.15
C LEU A 222 9.55 -18.04 -29.54
N GLU A 223 9.14 -19.04 -28.78
CA GLU A 223 7.89 -19.76 -28.87
C GLU A 223 7.06 -19.42 -27.63
N LEU A 224 5.80 -19.07 -27.85
CA LEU A 224 4.78 -19.02 -26.81
C LEU A 224 3.78 -20.12 -27.11
N ASP A 225 3.68 -21.08 -26.20
CA ASP A 225 2.79 -22.22 -26.34
C ASP A 225 1.65 -22.15 -25.31
N LEU A 226 1.05 -23.29 -25.00
CA LEU A 226 -0.05 -23.32 -24.03
C LEU A 226 0.38 -23.03 -22.60
N THR A 227 1.64 -23.24 -22.21
CA THR A 227 2.17 -22.81 -20.91
C THR A 227 2.04 -21.30 -20.75
N GLU A 228 2.46 -20.51 -21.75
CA GLU A 228 2.29 -19.06 -21.70
C GLU A 228 0.82 -18.64 -21.82
N VAL A 229 0.03 -19.29 -22.68
CA VAL A 229 -1.41 -18.97 -22.81
C VAL A 229 -2.14 -19.14 -21.48
N TYR A 230 -1.96 -20.27 -20.80
CA TYR A 230 -2.57 -20.50 -19.49
C TYR A 230 -2.04 -19.54 -18.42
N THR A 231 -0.75 -19.19 -18.47
CA THR A 231 -0.16 -18.21 -17.55
C THR A 231 -0.75 -16.82 -17.75
N VAL A 232 -0.96 -16.39 -18.99
CA VAL A 232 -1.62 -15.11 -19.31
C VAL A 232 -3.10 -15.14 -18.91
N ASP A 233 -3.84 -16.22 -19.20
CA ASP A 233 -5.24 -16.36 -18.74
C ASP A 233 -5.31 -16.23 -17.21
N MET A 234 -4.46 -16.97 -16.48
CA MET A 234 -4.35 -16.90 -15.02
C MET A 234 -4.11 -15.47 -14.53
N ALA A 235 -3.13 -14.76 -15.09
CA ALA A 235 -2.83 -13.38 -14.74
C ALA A 235 -4.04 -12.44 -15.00
N LEU A 236 -4.74 -12.63 -16.12
CA LEU A 236 -5.92 -11.83 -16.46
C LEU A 236 -7.11 -12.08 -15.55
N ARG A 237 -7.30 -13.30 -15.08
CA ARG A 237 -8.32 -13.60 -14.07
C ARG A 237 -7.99 -12.96 -12.73
N VAL A 238 -6.71 -12.89 -12.34
CA VAL A 238 -6.28 -12.12 -11.16
C VAL A 238 -6.59 -10.63 -11.35
N VAL A 239 -6.25 -10.05 -12.50
CA VAL A 239 -6.59 -8.65 -12.83
C VAL A 239 -8.11 -8.43 -12.79
N ASN A 240 -8.92 -9.30 -13.39
CA ASN A 240 -10.38 -9.19 -13.38
C ASN A 240 -10.95 -9.27 -11.95
N THR A 241 -10.38 -10.15 -11.12
CA THR A 241 -10.72 -10.27 -9.69
C THR A 241 -10.51 -8.94 -8.97
N LEU A 242 -9.36 -8.30 -9.18
CA LEU A 242 -9.03 -7.01 -8.56
C LEU A 242 -9.96 -5.89 -9.04
N LEU A 243 -10.17 -5.78 -10.37
CA LEU A 243 -11.04 -4.75 -10.96
C LEU A 243 -12.48 -4.87 -10.44
N ARG A 244 -13.05 -6.07 -10.46
CA ARG A 244 -14.42 -6.33 -10.00
C ARG A 244 -14.59 -6.05 -8.51
N THR A 245 -13.56 -6.34 -7.73
CA THR A 245 -13.53 -6.06 -6.30
C THR A 245 -13.48 -4.55 -6.02
N ALA A 246 -12.68 -3.80 -6.79
CA ALA A 246 -12.55 -2.34 -6.66
C ALA A 246 -13.85 -1.57 -6.96
N VAL A 247 -14.74 -2.13 -7.79
CA VAL A 247 -16.03 -1.52 -8.16
C VAL A 247 -17.21 -2.04 -7.34
N ALA A 248 -16.96 -2.85 -6.30
CA ALA A 248 -18.03 -3.51 -5.55
C ALA A 248 -18.73 -2.58 -4.55
N TYR A 249 -18.00 -1.67 -3.90
CA TYR A 249 -18.51 -0.78 -2.86
C TYR A 249 -18.48 0.68 -3.30
N ASN A 250 -19.40 1.47 -2.74
CA ASN A 250 -19.43 2.92 -2.94
C ASN A 250 -18.33 3.57 -2.08
N MET A 251 -17.45 4.32 -2.73
CA MET A 251 -16.32 4.98 -2.08
C MET A 251 -16.38 6.51 -2.27
N ASP A 252 -17.49 7.04 -2.76
CA ASP A 252 -17.65 8.47 -3.01
C ASP A 252 -17.80 9.26 -1.72
N VAL A 253 -17.19 10.44 -1.73
CA VAL A 253 -17.28 11.42 -0.65
C VAL A 253 -17.80 12.72 -1.26
N ALA A 254 -18.96 13.17 -0.78
CA ALA A 254 -19.69 14.28 -1.38
C ALA A 254 -18.88 15.59 -1.44
N THR A 255 -18.11 15.87 -0.39
CA THR A 255 -17.17 16.99 -0.32
C THR A 255 -15.93 16.55 0.44
N HIS A 256 -14.76 16.94 -0.03
CA HIS A 256 -13.51 16.59 0.66
C HIS A 256 -13.13 17.67 1.68
N ASP A 257 -14.06 17.98 2.58
CA ASP A 257 -13.96 18.93 3.71
C ASP A 257 -14.49 18.29 5.00
N SER A 258 -14.43 19.01 6.13
CA SER A 258 -14.92 18.50 7.43
C SER A 258 -16.39 18.06 7.37
N ALA A 259 -17.23 18.76 6.60
CA ALA A 259 -18.65 18.45 6.47
C ALA A 259 -18.87 17.15 5.68
N GLY A 260 -18.15 16.96 4.58
CA GLY A 260 -18.25 15.74 3.78
C GLY A 260 -17.65 14.53 4.48
N MET A 261 -16.63 14.70 5.33
CA MET A 261 -16.16 13.64 6.23
C MET A 261 -17.25 13.18 7.19
N VAL A 262 -17.93 14.11 7.88
CA VAL A 262 -19.04 13.79 8.78
C VAL A 262 -20.18 13.12 8.00
N ASN A 263 -20.51 13.63 6.82
CA ASN A 263 -21.57 13.06 5.98
C ASN A 263 -21.21 11.65 5.50
N ALA A 264 -19.98 11.39 5.05
CA ALA A 264 -19.55 10.09 4.56
C ALA A 264 -19.45 9.06 5.68
N LEU A 265 -18.87 9.41 6.83
CA LEU A 265 -18.73 8.47 7.94
C LEU A 265 -20.01 8.27 8.75
N ASN A 266 -21.04 9.11 8.54
CA ASN A 266 -22.34 8.89 9.14
C ASN A 266 -22.87 7.47 8.79
N GLN A 267 -23.36 6.75 9.79
CA GLN A 267 -23.87 5.39 9.60
C GLN A 267 -25.01 5.32 8.58
N SER A 268 -25.78 6.39 8.39
CA SER A 268 -26.88 6.41 7.41
C SER A 268 -26.48 6.83 5.99
N SER A 269 -25.19 7.06 5.72
CA SER A 269 -24.72 7.49 4.40
C SER A 269 -24.54 6.31 3.45
N ASP A 270 -24.40 6.58 2.15
CA ASP A 270 -24.14 5.54 1.15
C ASP A 270 -22.65 5.15 1.04
N PHE A 271 -21.73 5.85 1.72
CA PHE A 271 -20.30 5.52 1.72
C PHE A 271 -20.06 4.13 2.35
N LEU A 272 -19.24 3.27 1.75
CA LEU A 272 -19.00 1.87 2.13
C LEU A 272 -20.23 0.94 2.05
N THR A 273 -21.27 1.36 1.34
CA THR A 273 -22.38 0.46 0.98
C THR A 273 -22.06 -0.32 -0.30
N LEU A 274 -22.61 -1.52 -0.42
CA LEU A 274 -22.47 -2.34 -1.60
C LEU A 274 -23.22 -1.70 -2.78
N ARG A 275 -22.55 -1.51 -3.92
CA ARG A 275 -23.17 -0.96 -5.14
C ARG A 275 -24.18 -1.94 -5.73
N THR A 276 -25.08 -1.47 -6.59
CA THR A 276 -26.15 -2.27 -7.23
C THR A 276 -25.64 -3.57 -7.85
N ASN A 277 -24.48 -3.55 -8.52
CA ASN A 277 -23.85 -4.73 -9.14
C ASN A 277 -22.74 -5.34 -8.28
N GLY A 278 -22.47 -4.81 -7.08
CA GLY A 278 -21.32 -5.18 -6.25
C GLY A 278 -21.32 -6.64 -5.84
N ALA A 279 -22.48 -7.19 -5.48
CA ALA A 279 -22.60 -8.62 -5.15
C ALA A 279 -22.23 -9.53 -6.34
N ASN A 280 -22.72 -9.20 -7.54
CA ASN A 280 -22.40 -9.97 -8.75
C ASN A 280 -20.92 -9.83 -9.10
N ASN A 281 -20.36 -8.62 -9.01
CA ASN A 281 -18.94 -8.38 -9.26
C ASN A 281 -18.06 -9.21 -8.33
N LEU A 282 -18.37 -9.26 -7.03
CA LEU A 282 -17.63 -10.09 -6.06
C LEU A 282 -17.80 -11.60 -6.31
N GLN A 283 -18.99 -12.05 -6.68
CA GLN A 283 -19.20 -13.46 -7.06
C GLN A 283 -18.39 -13.86 -8.30
N THR A 284 -18.34 -13.00 -9.31
CA THR A 284 -17.49 -13.24 -10.47
C THR A 284 -16.02 -13.18 -10.10
N ALA A 285 -15.61 -12.25 -9.23
CA ALA A 285 -14.23 -12.12 -8.77
C ALA A 285 -13.73 -13.42 -8.10
N ILE A 286 -14.49 -14.02 -7.17
CA ILE A 286 -14.07 -15.29 -6.56
C ILE A 286 -14.08 -16.46 -7.56
N SER A 287 -15.00 -16.46 -8.54
CA SER A 287 -14.99 -17.44 -9.62
C SER A 287 -13.74 -17.34 -10.48
N ASP A 288 -13.32 -16.12 -10.82
CA ASP A 288 -12.10 -15.88 -11.59
C ASP A 288 -10.85 -16.23 -10.78
N ALA A 289 -10.77 -15.87 -9.50
CA ALA A 289 -9.66 -16.26 -8.63
C ALA A 289 -9.50 -17.78 -8.53
N ARG A 290 -10.61 -18.53 -8.37
CA ARG A 290 -10.58 -19.99 -8.38
C ARG A 290 -10.15 -20.55 -9.73
N THR A 291 -10.61 -19.95 -10.82
CA THR A 291 -10.25 -20.39 -12.18
C THR A 291 -8.79 -20.05 -12.48
N ALA A 292 -8.25 -18.95 -11.97
CA ALA A 292 -6.84 -18.59 -12.10
C ALA A 292 -5.92 -19.68 -11.52
N ILE A 293 -6.28 -20.27 -10.39
CA ILE A 293 -5.58 -21.42 -9.81
C ILE A 293 -5.63 -22.61 -10.77
N THR A 294 -6.81 -22.95 -11.29
CA THR A 294 -6.95 -24.02 -12.30
C THR A 294 -6.07 -23.75 -13.53
N LYS A 295 -5.96 -22.51 -13.98
CA LYS A 295 -5.13 -22.12 -15.14
C LYS A 295 -3.63 -22.23 -14.82
N ALA A 296 -3.22 -21.84 -13.62
CA ALA A 296 -1.85 -22.07 -13.17
C ALA A 296 -1.52 -23.58 -13.14
N GLU A 297 -2.43 -24.41 -12.64
CA GLU A 297 -2.24 -25.88 -12.66
C GLU A 297 -2.15 -26.43 -14.08
N LEU A 298 -2.98 -25.94 -15.01
CA LEU A 298 -2.92 -26.33 -16.42
C LEU A 298 -1.62 -25.89 -17.10
N ALA A 299 -1.09 -24.70 -16.76
CA ALA A 299 0.21 -24.25 -17.24
C ALA A 299 1.33 -25.19 -16.76
N LEU A 300 1.34 -25.54 -15.47
CA LEU A 300 2.33 -26.45 -14.91
C LEU A 300 2.19 -27.87 -15.49
N ASP A 301 0.97 -28.36 -15.68
CA ASP A 301 0.71 -29.66 -16.32
C ASP A 301 1.24 -29.70 -17.76
N PHE A 302 1.10 -28.61 -18.52
CA PHE A 302 1.60 -28.50 -19.89
C PHE A 302 3.14 -28.42 -19.91
N LEU A 303 3.72 -27.54 -19.10
CA LEU A 303 5.17 -27.36 -18.93
C LEU A 303 5.89 -28.67 -18.54
N GLU A 304 5.29 -29.49 -17.66
CA GLU A 304 5.86 -30.80 -17.30
C GLU A 304 5.75 -31.85 -18.42
N ALA A 305 4.77 -31.69 -19.32
CA ALA A 305 4.48 -32.61 -20.41
C ALA A 305 5.16 -32.22 -21.74
N GLU A 306 5.70 -31.00 -21.84
CA GLU A 306 6.45 -30.51 -23.01
C GLU A 306 7.62 -31.43 -23.37
N THR A 307 7.87 -31.58 -24.67
CA THR A 307 8.90 -32.49 -25.20
C THR A 307 9.76 -31.87 -26.31
N ASP A 308 9.47 -30.63 -26.65
CA ASP A 308 10.12 -29.80 -27.65
C ASP A 308 11.29 -29.00 -27.05
N ASP A 309 11.79 -28.01 -27.80
CA ASP A 309 13.06 -27.35 -27.50
C ASP A 309 12.88 -26.21 -26.50
N GLN A 310 13.16 -26.52 -25.23
CA GLN A 310 13.09 -25.57 -24.12
C GLN A 310 14.01 -24.33 -24.24
N SER A 311 14.92 -24.28 -25.21
CA SER A 311 15.78 -23.12 -25.41
C SER A 311 15.12 -21.96 -26.14
N ASN A 312 13.98 -22.20 -26.78
CA ASN A 312 13.17 -21.16 -27.42
C ASN A 312 11.89 -20.81 -26.67
N ASP A 313 11.67 -21.35 -25.47
CA ASP A 313 10.48 -21.05 -24.67
C ASP A 313 10.71 -19.86 -23.74
N LEU A 314 9.64 -19.12 -23.43
CA LEU A 314 9.72 -17.99 -22.50
C LEU A 314 9.75 -18.48 -21.04
N ILE A 315 8.89 -19.44 -20.71
CA ILE A 315 8.88 -20.16 -19.43
C ILE A 315 9.60 -21.49 -19.65
N THR A 316 10.65 -21.78 -18.88
CA THR A 316 11.48 -22.97 -19.11
C THR A 316 11.58 -23.87 -17.87
N THR A 317 11.85 -25.15 -18.09
CA THR A 317 12.12 -26.13 -17.01
C THR A 317 13.60 -26.23 -16.60
N SER A 318 14.43 -25.22 -16.89
CA SER A 318 15.87 -25.28 -16.59
C SER A 318 16.17 -25.30 -15.07
N GLY A 319 17.01 -26.24 -14.61
CA GLY A 319 17.43 -26.34 -13.20
C GLY A 319 16.93 -27.60 -12.48
N ASN A 320 16.33 -27.44 -11.30
CA ASN A 320 15.65 -28.51 -10.54
C ASN A 320 14.13 -28.25 -10.52
N PRO A 321 13.45 -28.33 -11.68
CA PRO A 321 12.07 -27.87 -11.85
C PRO A 321 11.07 -28.66 -11.02
N ALA A 322 11.35 -29.92 -10.69
CA ALA A 322 10.39 -30.78 -9.99
C ALA A 322 10.08 -30.30 -8.57
N ASP A 323 11.09 -29.87 -7.82
CA ASP A 323 10.88 -29.34 -6.47
C ASP A 323 10.18 -27.96 -6.52
N GLU A 324 10.59 -27.10 -7.45
CA GLU A 324 10.01 -25.75 -7.62
C GLU A 324 8.55 -25.80 -8.07
N ILE A 325 8.21 -26.66 -9.05
CA ILE A 325 6.82 -26.87 -9.50
C ILE A 325 5.96 -27.41 -8.35
N GLN A 326 6.51 -28.35 -7.55
CA GLN A 326 5.78 -28.89 -6.41
C GLN A 326 5.53 -27.84 -5.32
N ASP A 327 6.48 -26.93 -5.08
CA ASP A 327 6.30 -25.81 -4.15
C ASP A 327 5.22 -24.82 -4.64
N VAL A 328 5.20 -24.53 -5.95
CA VAL A 328 4.13 -23.71 -6.56
C VAL A 328 2.77 -24.40 -6.41
N ARG A 329 2.66 -25.70 -6.73
CA ARG A 329 1.41 -26.47 -6.56
C ARG A 329 0.95 -26.51 -5.10
N SER A 330 1.87 -26.65 -4.15
CA SER A 330 1.53 -26.61 -2.72
C SER A 330 0.92 -25.25 -2.36
N THR A 331 1.54 -24.16 -2.82
CA THR A 331 1.04 -22.80 -2.59
C THR A 331 -0.33 -22.59 -3.23
N LEU A 332 -0.54 -23.05 -4.45
CA LEU A 332 -1.83 -22.97 -5.14
C LEU A 332 -2.92 -23.75 -4.40
N SER A 333 -2.61 -24.94 -3.88
CA SER A 333 -3.53 -25.74 -3.07
C SER A 333 -3.94 -25.01 -1.79
N ASP A 334 -3.00 -24.40 -1.07
CA ASP A 334 -3.29 -23.64 0.15
C ASP A 334 -4.20 -22.43 -0.13
N ILE A 335 -3.94 -21.70 -1.23
CA ILE A 335 -4.80 -20.59 -1.68
C ILE A 335 -6.19 -21.12 -2.06
N GLN A 336 -6.26 -22.24 -2.77
CA GLN A 336 -7.53 -22.84 -3.20
C GLN A 336 -8.38 -23.27 -2.01
N GLU A 337 -7.76 -23.82 -0.96
CA GLU A 337 -8.43 -24.17 0.29
C GLU A 337 -9.06 -22.91 0.93
N GLY A 338 -8.29 -21.83 1.04
CA GLY A 338 -8.75 -20.54 1.59
C GLY A 338 -9.88 -19.88 0.79
N LEU A 339 -9.88 -20.03 -0.54
CA LEU A 339 -10.95 -19.52 -1.38
C LEU A 339 -12.21 -20.40 -1.37
N ASN A 340 -12.11 -21.68 -1.02
CA ASN A 340 -13.23 -22.61 -1.03
C ASN A 340 -13.99 -22.69 0.30
N GLY A 341 -13.43 -22.18 1.38
CA GLY A 341 -14.13 -22.12 2.66
C GLY A 341 -13.26 -21.72 3.84
N PRO A 342 -13.68 -22.12 5.06
CA PRO A 342 -12.93 -21.84 6.28
C PRO A 342 -11.56 -22.54 6.31
N ILE A 343 -10.52 -21.81 6.71
CA ILE A 343 -9.16 -22.28 6.91
C ILE A 343 -8.60 -21.84 8.26
N TRP A 344 -7.63 -22.60 8.76
CA TRP A 344 -6.83 -22.21 9.92
C TRP A 344 -5.54 -21.54 9.45
N VAL A 345 -5.29 -20.31 9.90
CA VAL A 345 -4.01 -19.64 9.75
C VAL A 345 -3.26 -19.70 11.06
N TYR A 346 -1.99 -20.09 11.00
CA TYR A 346 -1.11 -20.25 12.16
C TYR A 346 0.05 -19.27 12.05
N TRP A 347 0.47 -18.69 13.17
CA TRP A 347 1.68 -17.86 13.25
C TRP A 347 2.43 -18.10 14.55
N GLU A 348 3.73 -17.85 14.53
CA GLU A 348 4.57 -17.91 15.73
C GLU A 348 4.62 -16.54 16.40
N VAL A 349 4.30 -16.50 17.69
CA VAL A 349 4.47 -15.34 18.55
C VAL A 349 5.74 -15.52 19.34
N TRP A 350 6.66 -14.58 19.18
CA TRP A 350 7.93 -14.54 19.89
C TRP A 350 7.74 -13.86 21.25
N HIS A 351 8.26 -14.47 22.31
CA HIS A 351 8.20 -13.96 23.67
C HIS A 351 9.61 -13.83 24.23
N GLU A 352 9.84 -12.74 24.96
CA GLU A 352 11.05 -12.52 25.74
C GLU A 352 10.69 -12.06 27.15
N GLU A 353 11.31 -12.67 28.16
CA GLU A 353 11.15 -12.28 29.57
C GLU A 353 12.50 -12.23 30.27
N TYR A 354 12.80 -11.14 30.97
CA TYR A 354 13.98 -11.05 31.82
C TYR A 354 13.66 -11.58 33.21
N SER A 355 14.23 -12.74 33.56
CA SER A 355 14.01 -13.39 34.85
C SER A 355 15.30 -14.03 35.36
N ASP A 356 15.57 -13.92 36.66
CA ASP A 356 16.78 -14.43 37.31
C ASP A 356 18.12 -14.02 36.65
N GLY A 357 18.19 -12.81 36.09
CA GLY A 357 19.42 -12.25 35.53
C GLY A 357 19.73 -12.68 34.10
N GLN A 358 18.81 -13.39 33.44
CA GLN A 358 18.94 -13.87 32.06
C GLN A 358 17.67 -13.56 31.25
N TRP A 359 17.84 -13.40 29.94
CA TRP A 359 16.72 -13.35 28.99
C TRP A 359 16.25 -14.78 28.70
N LEU A 360 14.98 -15.04 28.92
CA LEU A 360 14.29 -16.25 28.51
C LEU A 360 13.54 -15.94 27.23
N GLU A 361 13.77 -16.74 26.19
CA GLU A 361 13.15 -16.58 24.88
C GLU A 361 12.40 -17.87 24.52
N TRP A 362 11.15 -17.73 24.07
CA TRP A 362 10.36 -18.86 23.58
C TRP A 362 9.34 -18.42 22.54
N THR A 363 8.89 -19.35 21.71
CA THR A 363 7.80 -19.13 20.77
C THR A 363 6.55 -19.86 21.22
N THR A 364 5.40 -19.24 20.99
CA THR A 364 4.10 -19.92 21.05
C THR A 364 3.46 -19.87 19.67
N THR A 365 2.82 -20.95 19.26
CA THR A 365 1.98 -20.94 18.06
C THR A 365 0.61 -20.41 18.43
N ASP A 366 0.16 -19.39 17.71
CA ASP A 366 -1.22 -18.91 17.76
C ASP A 366 -1.92 -19.22 16.43
N SER A 367 -3.25 -19.19 16.43
CA SER A 367 -4.05 -19.58 15.28
C SER A 367 -5.38 -18.83 15.18
N LEU A 368 -5.82 -18.62 13.95
CA LEU A 368 -7.09 -17.98 13.62
C LEU A 368 -7.85 -18.84 12.61
N HIS A 369 -9.11 -19.14 12.93
CA HIS A 369 -10.03 -19.74 11.97
C HIS A 369 -10.75 -18.63 11.21
N LEU A 370 -10.56 -18.58 9.89
CA LEU A 370 -11.18 -17.56 9.02
C LEU A 370 -11.79 -18.20 7.78
N ASN A 371 -12.78 -17.54 7.20
CA ASN A 371 -13.43 -17.92 5.96
C ASN A 371 -13.38 -16.76 4.94
N PRO A 372 -12.29 -16.65 4.17
CA PRO A 372 -12.12 -15.60 3.16
C PRO A 372 -13.22 -15.60 2.09
N SER A 373 -13.80 -16.76 1.76
CA SER A 373 -14.83 -16.87 0.70
C SER A 373 -16.07 -16.00 0.98
N ARG A 374 -16.37 -15.78 2.26
CA ARG A 374 -17.53 -14.99 2.71
C ARG A 374 -17.49 -13.55 2.25
N LEU A 375 -16.29 -12.98 2.07
CA LEU A 375 -16.11 -11.63 1.53
C LEU A 375 -16.74 -11.47 0.14
N PHE A 376 -16.78 -12.55 -0.63
CA PHE A 376 -17.22 -12.55 -2.01
C PHE A 376 -18.63 -13.14 -2.18
N GLU A 377 -18.89 -14.26 -1.49
CA GLU A 377 -20.13 -15.03 -1.64
C GLU A 377 -21.29 -14.45 -0.83
N ALA A 378 -20.98 -13.76 0.27
CA ALA A 378 -21.95 -13.12 1.14
C ALA A 378 -21.45 -11.74 1.56
N PRO A 379 -21.34 -10.78 0.62
CA PRO A 379 -20.79 -9.47 0.93
C PRO A 379 -21.67 -8.69 1.91
N ILE A 380 -21.01 -7.98 2.81
CA ILE A 380 -21.64 -7.09 3.78
C ILE A 380 -22.32 -5.95 3.01
N GLN A 381 -23.60 -5.69 3.27
CA GLN A 381 -24.35 -4.67 2.50
C GLN A 381 -23.90 -3.25 2.83
N ASP A 382 -23.51 -3.01 4.06
CA ASP A 382 -22.92 -1.75 4.53
C ASP A 382 -21.87 -2.08 5.59
N LEU A 383 -20.60 -1.77 5.31
CA LEU A 383 -19.51 -2.07 6.24
C LEU A 383 -19.65 -1.32 7.58
N LYS A 384 -20.29 -0.15 7.59
CA LYS A 384 -20.52 0.62 8.83
C LYS A 384 -21.58 -0.03 9.71
N SER A 385 -22.49 -0.83 9.12
CA SER A 385 -23.49 -1.59 9.87
C SER A 385 -22.89 -2.68 10.76
N MET A 386 -21.60 -2.99 10.60
CA MET A 386 -20.87 -3.93 11.45
C MET A 386 -20.40 -3.30 12.76
N LEU A 387 -20.57 -1.98 12.94
CA LEU A 387 -20.13 -1.24 14.12
C LEU A 387 -21.31 -0.93 15.07
N PRO A 388 -21.06 -0.81 16.38
CA PRO A 388 -22.03 -0.25 17.32
C PRO A 388 -22.48 1.14 16.87
N VAL A 389 -23.69 1.56 17.28
CA VAL A 389 -24.23 2.88 16.92
C VAL A 389 -23.31 4.00 17.41
N TYR A 390 -22.94 4.90 16.50
CA TYR A 390 -22.08 6.04 16.77
C TYR A 390 -22.57 7.31 16.07
N SER A 391 -22.12 8.45 16.57
CA SER A 391 -22.19 9.75 15.89
C SER A 391 -20.79 10.22 15.50
N VAL A 392 -20.71 11.06 14.46
CA VAL A 392 -19.45 11.58 13.92
C VAL A 392 -19.37 13.09 14.12
N SER A 393 -18.23 13.53 14.60
CA SER A 393 -17.79 14.92 14.56
C SER A 393 -16.37 15.00 14.02
N THR A 394 -15.80 16.21 13.98
CA THR A 394 -14.40 16.40 13.59
C THR A 394 -13.61 17.09 14.67
N GLY A 395 -12.33 16.72 14.77
CA GLY A 395 -11.32 17.42 15.53
C GLY A 395 -10.33 18.15 14.62
N LEU A 396 -9.48 18.98 15.22
CA LEU A 396 -8.37 19.65 14.55
C LEU A 396 -7.04 19.17 15.14
N ASP A 397 -6.14 18.76 14.27
CA ASP A 397 -4.74 18.47 14.56
C ASP A 397 -3.87 19.52 13.87
N THR A 398 -2.63 19.64 14.29
CA THR A 398 -1.68 20.58 13.68
C THR A 398 -0.61 19.76 12.97
N LEU A 399 -0.47 19.92 11.66
CA LEU A 399 0.72 19.47 10.96
C LEU A 399 1.86 20.42 11.30
N THR A 400 2.94 19.85 11.76
CA THR A 400 4.08 20.60 12.22
C THR A 400 5.30 20.32 11.38
N SER A 401 6.06 21.38 11.13
CA SER A 401 7.33 21.33 10.43
C SER A 401 8.46 21.59 11.42
N PHE A 402 9.63 21.03 11.11
CA PHE A 402 10.81 21.17 11.95
C PHE A 402 11.83 22.08 11.28
N THR A 403 12.30 23.08 12.02
CA THR A 403 13.49 23.84 11.62
C THR A 403 14.65 23.50 12.54
N ASN A 404 15.81 23.22 11.94
CA ASN A 404 17.04 22.94 12.67
C ASN A 404 17.95 24.18 12.63
N GLU A 405 18.15 24.81 13.79
CA GLU A 405 19.11 25.88 13.99
C GLU A 405 20.39 25.33 14.62
N GLN A 406 21.54 25.57 13.96
CA GLN A 406 22.84 25.15 14.47
C GLN A 406 23.49 26.30 15.26
N ILE A 407 23.70 26.09 16.56
CA ILE A 407 24.31 27.08 17.45
C ILE A 407 25.76 26.67 17.74
N PRO A 408 26.76 27.42 17.26
CA PRO A 408 28.16 27.06 17.46
C PRO A 408 28.57 27.23 18.93
N ILE A 409 29.28 26.24 19.47
CA ILE A 409 29.79 26.22 20.83
C ILE A 409 31.31 26.20 20.81
N PHE A 410 31.92 27.06 21.63
CA PHE A 410 33.36 27.11 21.83
C PHE A 410 33.69 27.55 23.27
N PHE A 411 34.20 26.62 24.07
CA PHE A 411 34.64 26.86 25.43
C PHE A 411 36.02 26.25 25.66
N SER A 412 36.91 26.94 26.36
CA SER A 412 38.27 26.44 26.58
C SER A 412 38.82 26.79 27.96
N THR A 413 39.82 26.01 28.38
CA THR A 413 40.59 26.26 29.58
C THR A 413 42.04 25.86 29.38
N ASP A 414 42.96 26.62 29.98
CA ASP A 414 44.40 26.34 29.93
C ASP A 414 44.78 25.11 30.76
N SER A 415 43.91 24.69 31.69
CA SER A 415 44.13 23.49 32.50
C SER A 415 42.80 22.94 33.01
N LEU A 416 42.45 21.72 32.61
CA LEU A 416 41.25 21.02 33.07
C LEU A 416 41.42 20.55 34.52
N ILE A 417 40.61 21.05 35.43
CA ILE A 417 40.60 20.62 36.84
C ILE A 417 39.24 19.99 37.15
N TRP A 418 39.22 18.74 37.60
CA TRP A 418 38.00 18.06 38.03
C TRP A 418 37.87 18.10 39.57
N PRO A 419 36.87 18.80 40.14
CA PRO A 419 36.81 19.05 41.58
C PRO A 419 36.66 17.81 42.47
N GLU A 420 36.10 16.72 41.95
CA GLU A 420 36.02 15.42 42.67
C GLU A 420 37.37 14.67 42.71
N TYR A 421 38.30 15.03 41.83
CA TYR A 421 39.63 14.42 41.73
C TYR A 421 40.75 15.47 41.79
N PRO A 422 40.79 16.34 42.82
CA PRO A 422 41.72 17.47 42.87
C PRO A 422 43.19 17.04 43.01
N ASN A 423 43.43 15.76 43.34
CA ASN A 423 44.75 15.17 43.54
C ASN A 423 45.11 14.13 42.46
N SER A 424 44.34 14.02 41.37
CA SER A 424 44.64 13.06 40.32
C SER A 424 45.98 13.37 39.64
N PRO A 425 46.70 12.36 39.13
CA PRO A 425 47.93 12.58 38.36
C PRO A 425 47.69 13.53 37.18
N GLN A 426 48.64 14.44 36.91
CA GLN A 426 48.64 15.19 35.65
C GLN A 426 48.65 14.20 34.49
N ASN A 427 47.83 14.47 33.47
CA ASN A 427 47.58 13.61 32.29
C ASN A 427 46.70 12.38 32.55
N TRP A 428 46.01 12.31 33.69
CA TRP A 428 44.96 11.32 33.87
C TRP A 428 43.75 11.70 33.00
N GLY A 429 43.37 10.85 32.05
CA GLY A 429 42.27 11.13 31.12
C GLY A 429 42.26 10.30 29.83
N GLY A 430 41.43 10.76 28.87
CA GLY A 430 41.25 10.28 27.50
C GLY A 430 39.77 10.29 27.06
N ASN A 431 39.27 9.29 26.31
CA ASN A 431 37.99 9.41 25.60
C ASN A 431 36.81 9.73 26.52
N ALA A 432 36.04 10.74 26.13
CA ALA A 432 34.84 11.21 26.80
C ALA A 432 33.75 11.51 25.77
N ASN A 433 32.50 11.29 26.17
CA ASN A 433 31.29 11.68 25.45
C ASN A 433 30.53 12.68 26.32
N ILE A 434 30.15 13.82 25.74
CA ILE A 434 29.26 14.79 26.36
C ILE A 434 27.99 14.81 25.51
N SER A 435 26.84 14.56 26.12
CA SER A 435 25.53 14.63 25.48
C SER A 435 24.60 15.47 26.34
N ALA A 436 23.88 16.37 25.72
CA ALA A 436 22.82 17.13 26.35
C ALA A 436 21.56 17.05 25.51
N TYR A 437 20.41 16.91 26.17
CA TYR A 437 19.12 16.83 25.54
C TYR A 437 18.07 17.56 26.39
N TYR A 438 17.30 18.39 25.72
CA TYR A 438 16.04 18.94 26.21
C TYR A 438 14.97 18.58 25.20
N TYR A 439 13.83 18.10 25.68
CA TYR A 439 12.65 17.86 24.87
C TYR A 439 11.40 18.21 25.67
N GLN A 440 10.52 18.96 25.02
CA GLN A 440 9.24 19.34 25.57
C GLN A 440 8.13 18.72 24.74
N ASP A 441 7.23 18.00 25.40
CA ASP A 441 5.98 17.46 24.85
C ASP A 441 4.81 17.85 25.79
N ILE A 442 3.56 17.70 25.33
CA ILE A 442 2.31 18.02 26.05
C ILE A 442 2.26 17.38 27.44
N TYR A 443 2.89 16.22 27.62
CA TYR A 443 2.77 15.42 28.83
C TYR A 443 3.91 15.60 29.83
N ALA A 444 5.11 15.99 29.38
CA ALA A 444 6.29 16.14 30.22
C ALA A 444 7.39 16.95 29.52
N ASP A 445 8.22 17.60 30.34
CA ASP A 445 9.52 18.09 29.91
C ASP A 445 10.59 17.07 30.32
N ASP A 446 11.37 16.58 29.35
CA ASP A 446 12.50 15.69 29.58
C ASP A 446 13.83 16.45 29.44
N TYR A 447 14.67 16.28 30.46
CA TYR A 447 15.97 16.95 30.55
C TYR A 447 17.07 15.92 30.78
N SER A 448 18.20 16.04 30.09
CA SER A 448 19.41 15.30 30.46
C SER A 448 20.69 16.02 30.03
N LEU A 449 21.73 15.93 30.87
CA LEU A 449 23.10 16.29 30.50
C LEU A 449 24.05 15.19 30.99
N SER A 450 24.49 14.31 30.10
CA SER A 450 25.40 13.23 30.45
C SER A 450 26.84 13.52 30.01
N VAL A 451 27.79 13.37 30.94
CA VAL A 451 29.24 13.42 30.66
C VAL A 451 29.86 12.06 30.99
N ASN A 452 30.09 11.23 29.98
CA ASN A 452 30.55 9.85 30.18
C ASN A 452 32.04 9.69 29.85
N PHE A 453 32.83 9.10 30.76
CA PHE A 453 34.20 8.66 30.49
C PHE A 453 34.26 7.14 30.34
N TYR A 454 35.05 6.63 29.39
CA TYR A 454 35.12 5.19 29.06
C TYR A 454 35.64 4.27 30.17
N TRP A 455 36.22 4.81 31.25
CA TRP A 455 36.76 4.04 32.39
C TRP A 455 36.16 4.41 33.75
N ASN A 456 35.25 5.39 33.80
CA ASN A 456 34.46 5.70 35.00
C ASN A 456 33.27 6.57 34.58
N SER A 457 32.04 6.07 34.72
CA SER A 457 30.83 6.83 34.37
C SER A 457 30.53 7.86 35.45
N VAL A 458 31.04 9.09 35.31
CA VAL A 458 30.47 10.24 36.07
C VAL A 458 29.24 10.71 35.32
N THR A 459 28.18 9.91 35.32
CA THR A 459 26.93 10.31 34.67
C THR A 459 26.20 11.27 35.59
N VAL A 460 26.12 12.53 35.18
CA VAL A 460 25.29 13.53 35.84
C VAL A 460 23.86 13.34 35.31
N TYR A 461 23.07 12.47 35.94
CA TYR A 461 21.64 12.44 35.64
C TYR A 461 20.97 13.61 36.33
N VAL A 462 20.12 14.34 35.59
CA VAL A 462 19.38 15.45 36.15
C VAL A 462 17.96 15.38 35.65
N ASP A 463 17.03 15.25 36.59
CA ASP A 463 15.60 15.21 36.25
C ASP A 463 15.05 16.62 35.93
N ARG A 464 15.72 17.71 36.37
CA ARG A 464 15.34 19.11 36.12
C ARG A 464 16.54 20.06 36.08
N PHE A 465 16.70 20.83 35.01
CA PHE A 465 17.79 21.82 34.84
C PHE A 465 17.81 22.94 35.90
N GLU A 466 16.67 23.25 36.53
CA GLU A 466 16.56 24.26 37.60
C GLU A 466 17.24 23.86 38.92
N ASP A 467 17.49 22.56 39.12
CA ASP A 467 18.17 22.01 40.29
C ASP A 467 19.70 21.88 40.09
N LEU A 468 20.21 22.26 38.92
CA LEU A 468 21.63 22.16 38.58
C LEU A 468 22.47 23.33 39.11
N ASP A 469 23.46 22.99 39.93
CA ASP A 469 24.59 23.86 40.23
C ASP A 469 25.83 23.35 39.49
N PHE A 470 26.18 24.05 38.40
CA PHE A 470 27.36 23.70 37.60
C PHE A 470 28.68 24.24 38.16
N SER A 471 28.66 25.00 39.26
CA SER A 471 29.86 25.66 39.82
C SER A 471 30.93 24.70 40.34
N GLY A 472 30.63 23.40 40.39
CA GLY A 472 31.54 22.31 40.74
C GLY A 472 32.15 21.54 39.57
N TYR A 473 31.96 21.96 38.32
CA TYR A 473 32.50 21.29 37.13
C TYR A 473 33.66 22.08 36.49
N PRO A 474 34.48 21.46 35.64
CA PRO A 474 35.53 22.18 34.91
C PRO A 474 34.94 23.32 34.05
N PRO A 475 35.64 24.45 33.86
CA PRO A 475 35.06 25.65 33.27
C PRO A 475 34.36 25.45 31.92
N PRO A 476 34.88 24.64 30.97
CA PRO A 476 34.18 24.41 29.70
C PRO A 476 32.87 23.62 29.84
N ILE A 477 32.76 22.73 30.84
CA ILE A 477 31.51 21.99 31.13
C ILE A 477 30.52 22.89 31.86
N GLU A 478 31.00 23.68 32.82
CA GLU A 478 30.18 24.68 33.51
C GLU A 478 29.59 25.69 32.52
N GLN A 479 30.41 26.18 31.59
CA GLN A 479 29.98 27.11 30.54
C GLN A 479 28.96 26.48 29.59
N LEU A 480 29.12 25.20 29.23
CA LEU A 480 28.12 24.46 28.45
C LEU A 480 26.80 24.34 29.22
N GLY A 481 26.84 23.91 30.48
CA GLY A 481 25.64 23.77 31.32
C GLY A 481 24.88 25.08 31.47
N ASN A 482 25.59 26.18 31.75
CA ASN A 482 25.00 27.51 31.85
C ASN A 482 24.44 28.02 30.52
N PHE A 483 25.13 27.78 29.41
CA PHE A 483 24.65 28.13 28.07
C PHE A 483 23.34 27.39 27.74
N LEU A 484 23.29 26.08 27.96
CA LEU A 484 22.09 25.27 27.71
C LEU A 484 20.94 25.71 28.59
N LEU A 485 21.19 26.00 29.88
CA LEU A 485 20.18 26.52 30.80
C LEU A 485 19.60 27.85 30.32
N GLU A 486 20.45 28.77 29.84
CA GLU A 486 19.99 30.05 29.28
C GLU A 486 19.12 29.84 28.04
N GLN A 487 19.51 28.92 27.14
CA GLN A 487 18.70 28.58 25.97
C GLN A 487 17.34 27.99 26.38
N ILE A 488 17.31 26.99 27.25
CA ILE A 488 16.08 26.36 27.75
C ILE A 488 15.15 27.39 28.40
N GLN A 489 15.67 28.30 29.23
CA GLN A 489 14.86 29.37 29.83
C GLN A 489 14.26 30.33 28.80
N GLN A 490 15.01 30.62 27.72
CA GLN A 490 14.49 31.43 26.62
C GLN A 490 13.38 30.71 25.84
N LEU A 491 13.49 29.39 25.67
CA LEU A 491 12.49 28.54 25.02
C LEU A 491 11.20 28.47 25.87
N GLN A 492 11.33 28.15 27.16
CA GLN A 492 10.22 28.12 28.12
C GLN A 492 9.48 29.46 28.21
N ALA A 493 10.18 30.59 28.13
CA ALA A 493 9.57 31.92 28.15
C ALA A 493 8.74 32.23 26.89
N GLN A 494 8.97 31.55 25.78
CA GLN A 494 8.26 31.74 24.51
C GLN A 494 6.97 30.90 24.42
N ASN A 495 6.77 29.93 25.32
CA ASN A 495 5.58 29.08 25.41
C ASN A 495 5.27 28.36 24.08
N ASN A 496 6.31 27.85 23.42
CA ASN A 496 6.17 26.97 22.25
C ASN A 496 5.97 25.53 22.74
N GLU A 497 5.01 24.80 22.16
CA GLU A 497 4.55 23.51 22.71
C GLU A 497 5.50 22.34 22.40
N TYR A 498 6.50 22.50 21.51
CA TYR A 498 7.43 21.44 21.12
C TYR A 498 8.76 21.99 20.60
N GLU A 499 9.81 21.91 21.41
CA GLU A 499 11.16 22.30 21.04
C GLU A 499 12.15 21.29 21.61
N SER A 500 13.17 20.92 20.81
CA SER A 500 14.26 20.05 21.25
C SER A 500 15.60 20.76 21.12
N LEU A 501 16.43 20.68 22.16
CA LEU A 501 17.80 21.18 22.12
C LEU A 501 18.74 20.02 22.39
N SER A 502 19.62 19.72 21.43
CA SER A 502 20.58 18.64 21.56
C SER A 502 22.01 19.11 21.34
N PHE A 503 22.94 18.54 22.11
CA PHE A 503 24.37 18.74 21.90
C PHE A 503 25.09 17.41 22.08
N TYR A 504 25.97 17.09 21.14
CA TYR A 504 26.80 15.89 21.22
C TYR A 504 28.24 16.25 20.92
N TRP A 505 29.14 15.81 21.80
CA TRP A 505 30.57 15.96 21.64
C TRP A 505 31.31 14.69 22.03
N TYR A 506 32.35 14.38 21.27
CA TYR A 506 33.22 13.25 21.51
C TYR A 506 34.68 13.67 21.33
N GLY A 507 35.52 13.37 22.30
CA GLY A 507 36.93 13.71 22.22
C GLY A 507 37.74 13.24 23.41
N GLN A 508 38.99 13.71 23.51
CA GLN A 508 39.88 13.36 24.60
C GLN A 508 39.96 14.48 25.63
N MET A 509 39.87 14.12 26.91
CA MET A 509 39.96 15.04 28.04
C MET A 509 41.03 14.57 29.01
N TYR A 510 42.00 15.43 29.36
CA TYR A 510 43.07 15.08 30.30
C TYR A 510 43.18 16.11 31.42
N ILE A 511 43.13 15.65 32.67
CA ILE A 511 43.25 16.53 33.84
C ILE A 511 44.66 17.14 33.89
N GLY A 512 44.71 18.45 34.13
CA GLY A 512 45.92 19.27 34.17
C GLY A 512 46.40 19.76 32.80
N GLN A 513 45.77 19.33 31.69
CA GLN A 513 46.09 19.78 30.33
C GLN A 513 45.09 20.82 29.83
N PRO A 514 45.46 21.64 28.82
CA PRO A 514 44.51 22.47 28.11
C PRO A 514 43.37 21.63 27.54
N PHE A 515 42.14 22.14 27.64
CA PHE A 515 40.96 21.49 27.10
C PHE A 515 40.11 22.49 26.33
N GLU A 516 39.66 22.06 25.15
CA GLU A 516 38.74 22.79 24.31
C GLU A 516 37.51 21.92 24.03
N LEU A 517 36.35 22.50 24.29
CA LEU A 517 35.05 21.98 23.93
C LEU A 517 34.51 22.82 22.77
N SER A 518 34.57 22.27 21.56
CA SER A 518 34.06 22.92 20.36
C SER A 518 33.12 22.00 19.60
N GLY A 519 32.00 22.55 19.13
CA GLY A 519 30.95 21.77 18.48
C GLY A 519 29.75 22.64 18.11
N SER A 520 28.58 22.02 17.95
CA SER A 520 27.34 22.75 17.73
C SER A 520 26.21 22.10 18.49
N ALA A 521 25.41 22.93 19.16
CA ALA A 521 24.09 22.52 19.61
C ALA A 521 23.11 22.65 18.44
N TYR A 522 22.15 21.74 18.39
CA TYR A 522 21.07 21.71 17.42
C TYR A 522 19.79 22.03 18.16
N LEU A 523 19.19 23.15 17.78
CA LEU A 523 17.88 23.56 18.25
C LEU A 523 16.87 23.20 17.17
N GLU A 524 16.05 22.21 17.45
CA GLU A 524 14.92 21.84 16.63
C GLU A 524 13.67 22.54 17.17
N ARG A 525 13.03 23.32 16.32
CA ARG A 525 11.77 23.97 16.66
C ARG A 525 10.67 23.43 15.78
N GLU A 526 9.60 23.02 16.43
CA GLU A 526 8.37 22.63 15.80
C GLU A 526 7.50 23.87 15.59
N TYR A 527 7.06 24.12 14.36
CA TYR A 527 6.15 25.21 14.07
C TYR A 527 4.88 24.70 13.37
N PRO A 528 3.71 25.25 13.72
CA PRO A 528 2.45 24.91 13.05
C PRO A 528 2.53 25.34 11.58
N GLU A 529 2.61 24.36 10.69
CA GLU A 529 2.61 24.57 9.25
C GLU A 529 1.19 24.58 8.71
N GLN A 530 0.32 23.72 9.24
CA GLN A 530 -1.05 23.55 8.77
C GLN A 530 -1.99 22.98 9.85
N LEU A 531 -3.30 23.21 9.74
CA LEU A 531 -4.30 22.49 10.56
C LEU A 531 -4.93 21.37 9.74
N LEU A 532 -4.94 20.17 10.30
CA LEU A 532 -5.54 18.96 9.75
C LEU A 532 -6.87 18.66 10.43
N THR A 533 -7.91 18.33 9.68
CA THR A 533 -9.18 17.81 10.21
C THR A 533 -9.12 16.28 10.30
N TYR A 534 -9.57 15.70 11.40
CA TYR A 534 -9.74 14.25 11.57
C TYR A 534 -11.13 13.89 12.14
N PRO A 535 -11.63 12.68 11.89
CA PRO A 535 -12.92 12.25 12.43
C PRO A 535 -12.82 11.86 13.90
N ILE A 536 -13.86 12.20 14.66
CA ILE A 536 -14.07 11.75 16.04
C ILE A 536 -15.35 10.93 16.05
N LEU A 537 -15.29 9.70 16.54
CA LEU A 537 -16.46 8.85 16.72
C LEU A 537 -16.92 8.92 18.18
N THR A 538 -18.21 9.17 18.41
CA THR A 538 -18.80 9.09 19.75
C THR A 538 -19.80 7.96 19.77
N TRP A 539 -19.55 6.94 20.60
CA TRP A 539 -20.45 5.81 20.78
C TRP A 539 -21.72 6.24 21.51
N ASP A 540 -22.87 5.70 21.09
CA ASP A 540 -24.16 5.92 21.77
C ASP A 540 -24.21 5.22 23.14
N GLN A 541 -23.35 4.23 23.35
CA GLN A 541 -23.28 3.47 24.59
C GLN A 541 -22.44 4.20 25.64
N ASP A 542 -22.95 4.27 26.87
CA ASP A 542 -22.31 4.99 27.98
C ASP A 542 -21.27 4.15 28.77
N THR A 543 -21.18 2.85 28.50
CA THR A 543 -20.30 1.93 29.24
C THR A 543 -19.68 0.91 28.29
N TYR A 544 -18.47 0.43 28.62
CA TYR A 544 -17.81 -0.66 27.89
C TYR A 544 -18.70 -1.89 27.75
N THR A 545 -19.38 -2.32 28.83
CA THR A 545 -20.27 -3.49 28.79
C THR A 545 -21.42 -3.29 27.79
N ALA A 546 -22.04 -2.10 27.77
CA ALA A 546 -23.10 -1.80 26.80
C ALA A 546 -22.56 -1.71 25.37
N TRP A 547 -21.40 -1.10 25.17
CA TRP A 547 -20.73 -1.00 23.86
C TRP A 547 -20.35 -2.38 23.31
N LYS A 548 -19.72 -3.22 24.13
CA LYS A 548 -19.38 -4.61 23.80
C LYS A 548 -20.61 -5.41 23.38
N ALA A 549 -21.72 -5.27 24.11
CA ALA A 549 -22.97 -5.94 23.78
C ALA A 549 -23.70 -5.36 22.55
N ALA A 550 -23.32 -4.16 22.10
CA ALA A 550 -23.94 -3.48 20.96
C ALA A 550 -23.33 -3.86 19.60
N TRP A 551 -22.25 -4.66 19.57
CA TRP A 551 -21.71 -5.19 18.33
C TRP A 551 -22.73 -6.12 17.65
N PRO A 552 -23.12 -5.84 16.40
CA PRO A 552 -24.24 -6.53 15.77
C PRO A 552 -23.89 -7.96 15.35
N ASP A 553 -22.64 -8.19 14.94
CA ASP A 553 -22.15 -9.50 14.54
C ASP A 553 -20.63 -9.62 14.74
N PRO A 554 -20.18 -10.31 15.81
CA PRO A 554 -18.76 -10.49 16.09
C PRO A 554 -18.07 -11.43 15.09
N THR A 555 -18.82 -12.20 14.28
CA THR A 555 -18.22 -13.08 13.25
C THR A 555 -17.87 -12.33 11.97
N PHE A 556 -18.23 -11.05 11.87
CA PHE A 556 -18.13 -10.24 10.66
C PHE A 556 -18.76 -10.93 9.44
N ASN A 557 -20.05 -11.25 9.53
CA ASN A 557 -20.82 -11.94 8.49
C ASN A 557 -20.25 -13.32 8.14
N GLY A 558 -19.68 -14.02 9.14
CA GLY A 558 -19.12 -15.36 9.03
C GLY A 558 -17.69 -15.42 8.48
N ILE A 559 -17.00 -14.28 8.32
CA ILE A 559 -15.56 -14.25 7.99
C ILE A 559 -14.76 -14.89 9.11
N PHE A 560 -15.16 -14.69 10.37
CA PHE A 560 -14.57 -15.34 11.54
C PHE A 560 -15.61 -16.28 12.15
N PRO A 561 -15.77 -17.50 11.61
CA PRO A 561 -16.93 -18.36 11.88
C PRO A 561 -17.09 -18.76 13.35
N ASP A 562 -15.99 -18.81 14.11
CA ASP A 562 -15.98 -19.28 15.50
C ASP A 562 -15.94 -18.14 16.52
N TRP A 563 -15.99 -16.87 16.08
CA TRP A 563 -15.91 -15.75 17.00
C TRP A 563 -17.23 -15.50 17.73
N ASP A 564 -17.15 -15.52 19.05
CA ASP A 564 -18.08 -14.80 19.90
C ASP A 564 -17.53 -13.40 20.22
N ILE A 565 -18.29 -12.63 21.00
CA ILE A 565 -17.90 -11.27 21.37
C ILE A 565 -16.65 -11.24 22.25
N GLU A 566 -16.36 -12.30 23.01
CA GLU A 566 -15.17 -12.36 23.87
C GLU A 566 -13.91 -12.60 23.02
N ALA A 567 -13.97 -13.56 22.10
CA ALA A 567 -12.90 -13.83 21.15
C ALA A 567 -12.60 -12.60 20.29
N PHE A 568 -13.64 -11.91 19.81
CA PHE A 568 -13.46 -10.69 19.04
C PHE A 568 -12.78 -9.57 19.86
N MET A 569 -13.23 -9.31 21.10
CA MET A 569 -12.60 -8.29 21.95
C MET A 569 -11.15 -8.60 22.28
N ALA A 570 -10.84 -9.88 22.54
CA ALA A 570 -9.47 -10.34 22.77
C ALA A 570 -8.60 -10.12 21.52
N PHE A 571 -9.12 -10.42 20.34
CA PHE A 571 -8.41 -10.24 19.07
C PHE A 571 -8.07 -8.78 18.79
N ILE A 572 -9.00 -7.85 19.04
CA ILE A 572 -8.73 -6.41 18.86
C ILE A 572 -8.00 -5.78 20.06
N GLY A 573 -7.63 -6.57 21.06
CA GLY A 573 -6.91 -6.11 22.26
C GLY A 573 -7.68 -5.09 23.10
N MET A 574 -9.02 -5.08 23.04
CA MET A 574 -9.85 -4.03 23.66
C MET A 574 -10.36 -4.44 25.04
N THR A 575 -9.87 -3.79 26.10
CA THR A 575 -10.36 -3.99 27.46
C THR A 575 -11.28 -2.85 27.93
N GLU A 576 -11.87 -3.00 29.12
CA GLU A 576 -12.64 -1.92 29.75
C GLU A 576 -11.78 -0.70 30.08
N ALA A 577 -10.48 -0.89 30.35
CA ALA A 577 -9.57 0.20 30.68
C ALA A 577 -9.21 1.05 29.45
N ASP A 578 -9.18 0.43 28.27
CA ASP A 578 -8.84 1.07 27.00
C ASP A 578 -10.07 1.71 26.33
N TRP A 579 -11.27 1.32 26.75
CA TRP A 579 -12.50 1.79 26.12
C TRP A 579 -12.82 3.24 26.52
N GLN A 580 -12.99 4.07 25.50
CA GLN A 580 -13.44 5.46 25.64
C GLN A 580 -14.78 5.67 24.92
N LYS A 581 -15.69 6.42 25.54
CA LYS A 581 -16.98 6.80 24.92
C LYS A 581 -16.76 7.64 23.65
N VAL A 582 -15.79 8.54 23.70
CA VAL A 582 -15.38 9.39 22.58
C VAL A 582 -14.06 8.84 22.09
N LEU A 583 -14.09 8.27 20.89
CA LEU A 583 -12.89 7.84 20.19
C LEU A 583 -12.30 9.03 19.45
N ASP A 584 -11.35 9.69 20.11
CA ASP A 584 -10.56 10.78 19.56
C ASP A 584 -9.15 10.29 19.21
N PRO A 585 -8.81 10.18 17.91
CA PRO A 585 -7.48 9.75 17.48
C PRO A 585 -6.34 10.60 18.03
N LYS A 586 -6.59 11.85 18.46
CA LYS A 586 -5.58 12.76 18.99
C LYS A 586 -5.14 12.41 20.41
N THR A 587 -6.09 12.05 21.27
CA THR A 587 -5.84 11.79 22.70
C THR A 587 -5.49 10.32 22.99
N GLY A 588 -5.46 9.47 21.96
CA GLY A 588 -5.08 8.07 22.08
C GLY A 588 -6.22 7.16 22.55
N PHE A 589 -5.99 5.86 22.39
CA PHE A 589 -6.75 4.77 23.02
C PHE A 589 -6.33 4.66 24.49
#